data_AF-A0AAD7F7M4-F1
#
_entry.id   AF-A0AAD7F7M4-F1
#
_cell.length_a   1.000
_cell.length_b   1.000
_cell.length_c   1.000
_cell.angle_alpha   90.00
_cell.angle_beta   90.00
_cell.angle_gamma   90.00
#
_symmetry.space_group_name_H-M   'P 1'
#
loop_
_entity.id
_entity.type
_entity.pdbx_description
1 polymer ?
#
loop_
_entity_poly.entity_id
_entity_poly.type
_entity_poly.pdbx_seq_one_letter_code
_entity_poly.pdbx_strand_id
1 'polypeptide(L)'
;MESLLRWGIENSANANDGSNPPPAPRQDLDPGIIDMILGKSDAVLMKEDMAIAQDESQSESARIDALDHLEMLIEQIDNANNLEKLQMWTPLQKLIESAPTPELKMQALWVIGTALQNNPAAQDAYFSHDPLPVLTNFLTPSPFSTSQTRSKAIYALSGLLKHNAPAVEALSRSDVNGWERLREALQDPDLGVRRKALFLLSTLLIPSSDPSSSSASSSLSQPIHANSHAAALANPSRTDTSSPSLSALSTHGILPAVISALTSPVPSGPDGDVPGPDPDFEEKGLALLRTYALECNGQFKDGEKEALTRWFDEEKVKEGGGNGALAERWGLSKGEFDSLREKVTGA
;
A
#
# COMPACT_ATOMS: atom_id res chain seq x y z
N MET A 1 -31.02 26.88 23.82
CA MET A 1 -31.13 25.62 24.58
C MET A 1 -32.51 25.50 25.24
N GLU A 2 -33.03 26.58 25.86
CA GLU A 2 -34.40 26.63 26.41
C GLU A 2 -35.51 26.45 25.37
N SER A 3 -35.30 26.89 24.13
CA SER A 3 -36.25 26.74 23.01
C SER A 3 -36.45 25.29 22.57
N LEU A 4 -35.42 24.46 22.63
CA LEU A 4 -35.51 23.02 22.33
C LEU A 4 -36.14 22.23 23.49
N LEU A 5 -35.86 22.63 24.73
CA LEU A 5 -36.52 22.06 25.91
C LEU A 5 -38.01 22.39 25.94
N ARG A 6 -38.37 23.63 25.58
CA ARG A 6 -39.76 24.05 25.48
C ARG A 6 -40.51 23.30 24.38
N TRP A 7 -39.91 23.16 23.20
CA TRP A 7 -40.47 22.36 22.11
C TRP A 7 -40.63 20.89 22.51
N GLY A 8 -39.64 20.33 23.20
CA GLY A 8 -39.68 18.96 23.72
C GLY A 8 -40.80 18.73 24.74
N ILE A 9 -41.05 19.70 25.63
CA ILE A 9 -42.16 19.66 26.60
C ILE A 9 -43.51 19.85 25.92
N GLU A 10 -43.62 20.76 24.95
CA GLU A 10 -44.85 21.04 24.21
C GLU A 10 -45.28 19.85 23.32
N ASN A 11 -44.33 19.06 22.81
CA ASN A 11 -44.59 17.88 21.97
C ASN A 11 -44.42 16.53 22.68
N SER A 12 -44.04 16.50 23.96
CA SER A 12 -44.10 15.28 24.78
C SER A 12 -45.51 15.15 25.36
N ALA A 13 -46.28 14.19 24.88
CA ALA A 13 -47.65 13.94 25.32
C ALA A 13 -47.75 13.78 26.85
N ASN A 14 -48.66 14.53 27.47
CA ASN A 14 -49.08 14.36 28.86
C ASN A 14 -49.70 12.96 29.03
N ALA A 15 -48.95 12.04 29.65
CA ALA A 15 -49.33 10.64 29.81
C ALA A 15 -50.39 10.38 30.92
N ASN A 16 -51.39 11.26 31.09
CA ASN A 16 -52.33 11.13 32.21
C ASN A 16 -53.81 11.40 31.90
N ASP A 17 -54.22 11.36 30.64
CA ASP A 17 -55.65 11.26 30.31
C ASP A 17 -55.87 10.16 29.27
N GLY A 18 -56.87 9.30 29.51
CA GLY A 18 -57.10 8.02 28.84
C GLY A 18 -57.57 8.11 27.38
N SER A 19 -57.12 9.12 26.64
CA SER A 19 -57.44 9.35 25.23
C SER A 19 -56.19 9.79 24.46
N ASN A 20 -55.19 8.91 24.37
CA ASN A 20 -54.11 9.12 23.40
C ASN A 20 -54.69 9.05 21.98
N PRO A 21 -54.55 10.10 21.15
CA PRO A 21 -54.78 9.98 19.73
C PRO A 21 -53.89 8.86 19.18
N PRO A 22 -54.33 8.10 18.17
CA PRO A 22 -53.44 7.14 17.52
C PRO A 22 -52.15 7.86 17.10
N PRO A 23 -50.97 7.23 17.23
CA PRO A 23 -49.71 7.85 16.86
C PRO A 23 -49.87 8.40 15.45
N ALA A 24 -49.70 9.72 15.31
CA ALA A 24 -49.75 10.36 14.00
C ALA A 24 -48.79 9.57 13.09
N PRO A 25 -49.22 9.16 11.89
CA PRO A 25 -48.33 8.53 10.93
C PRO A 25 -47.10 9.42 10.83
N ARG A 26 -45.90 8.86 11.05
CA ARG A 26 -44.67 9.61 10.77
C ARG A 26 -44.83 10.14 9.34
N GLN A 27 -44.92 11.46 9.21
CA GLN A 27 -44.85 12.05 7.88
C GLN A 27 -43.43 11.77 7.42
N ASP A 28 -43.30 10.87 6.46
CA ASP A 28 -42.02 10.61 5.82
C ASP A 28 -41.51 11.97 5.32
N LEU A 29 -40.37 12.38 5.86
CA LEU A 29 -39.70 13.61 5.45
C LEU A 29 -39.46 13.52 3.95
N ASP A 30 -39.83 14.58 3.21
CA ASP A 30 -39.63 14.64 1.76
C ASP A 30 -38.16 14.36 1.45
N PRO A 31 -37.85 13.29 0.68
CA PRO A 31 -36.48 12.96 0.29
C PRO A 31 -35.73 14.14 -0.33
N GLY A 32 -36.43 15.02 -1.06
CA GLY A 32 -35.82 16.21 -1.65
C GLY A 32 -35.35 17.25 -0.61
N ILE A 33 -36.03 17.35 0.53
CA ILE A 33 -35.62 18.22 1.64
C ILE A 33 -34.44 17.61 2.40
N ILE A 34 -34.43 16.27 2.57
CA ILE A 34 -33.31 15.55 3.18
C ILE A 34 -32.04 15.74 2.34
N ASP A 35 -32.12 15.54 1.02
CA ASP A 35 -30.98 15.69 0.11
C ASP A 35 -30.48 17.15 0.06
N MET A 36 -31.37 18.13 0.16
CA MET A 36 -30.99 19.54 0.21
C MET A 36 -30.28 19.92 1.51
N ILE A 37 -30.57 19.23 2.62
CA ILE A 37 -29.95 19.48 3.93
C ILE A 37 -28.65 18.68 4.10
N LEU A 38 -28.62 17.42 3.63
CA LEU A 38 -27.49 16.51 3.83
C LEU A 38 -26.50 16.48 2.66
N GLY A 39 -26.89 17.02 1.50
CA GLY A 39 -26.11 16.90 0.27
C GLY A 39 -26.22 15.52 -0.38
N LYS A 40 -25.47 15.33 -1.48
CA LYS A 40 -25.37 14.02 -2.13
C LYS A 40 -24.58 13.06 -1.25
N SER A 41 -25.03 11.80 -1.19
CA SER A 41 -24.22 10.75 -0.55
C SER A 41 -22.92 10.48 -1.32
N ASP A 42 -21.87 10.05 -0.62
CA ASP A 42 -20.58 9.68 -1.23
C ASP A 42 -20.75 8.65 -2.36
N ALA A 43 -21.64 7.67 -2.19
CA ALA A 43 -21.91 6.67 -3.23
C ALA A 43 -22.46 7.27 -4.54
N VAL A 44 -23.19 8.40 -4.46
CA VAL A 44 -23.64 9.16 -5.64
C VAL A 44 -22.48 9.95 -6.24
N LEU A 45 -21.70 10.64 -5.41
CA LEU A 45 -20.53 11.40 -5.85
C LEU A 45 -19.50 10.50 -6.56
N MET A 46 -19.16 9.36 -5.97
CA MET A 46 -18.25 8.36 -6.56
C MET A 46 -18.73 7.90 -7.96
N LYS A 47 -20.05 7.72 -8.15
CA LYS A 47 -20.61 7.35 -9.46
C LYS A 47 -20.50 8.48 -10.48
N GLU A 48 -20.74 9.71 -10.06
CA GLU A 48 -20.59 10.90 -10.91
C GLU A 48 -19.13 11.07 -11.35
N ASP A 49 -18.19 10.96 -10.41
CA ASP A 49 -16.76 11.05 -10.70
C ASP A 49 -16.30 9.94 -11.66
N MET A 50 -16.72 8.70 -11.40
CA MET A 50 -16.39 7.56 -12.26
C MET A 50 -17.00 7.68 -13.66
N ALA A 51 -18.18 8.31 -13.79
CA ALA A 51 -18.80 8.58 -15.09
C ALA A 51 -18.00 9.64 -15.86
N ILE A 52 -17.60 10.73 -15.21
CA ILE A 52 -16.76 11.77 -15.81
C ILE A 52 -15.41 11.18 -16.24
N ALA A 53 -14.74 10.43 -15.36
CA ALA A 53 -13.42 9.84 -15.61
C ALA A 53 -13.38 8.92 -16.85
N GLN A 54 -14.48 8.21 -17.14
CA GLN A 54 -14.58 7.31 -18.29
C GLN A 54 -15.04 7.98 -19.58
N ASP A 55 -15.68 9.15 -19.48
CA ASP A 55 -16.24 9.85 -20.64
C ASP A 55 -15.12 10.53 -21.44
N GLU A 56 -14.74 9.90 -22.55
CA GLU A 56 -13.71 10.41 -23.47
C GLU A 56 -14.11 11.71 -24.18
N SER A 57 -15.39 12.14 -24.08
CA SER A 57 -15.81 13.47 -24.56
C SER A 57 -15.49 14.60 -23.60
N GLN A 58 -15.20 14.30 -22.33
CA GLN A 58 -14.74 15.27 -21.34
C GLN A 58 -13.29 15.66 -21.59
N SER A 59 -12.91 16.86 -21.13
CA SER A 59 -11.51 17.27 -21.15
C SER A 59 -10.68 16.37 -20.25
N GLU A 60 -9.42 16.16 -20.61
CA GLU A 60 -8.49 15.37 -19.79
C GLU A 60 -8.39 15.91 -18.35
N SER A 61 -8.34 17.24 -18.19
CA SER A 61 -8.36 17.89 -16.88
C SER A 61 -9.59 17.50 -16.06
N ALA A 62 -10.80 17.57 -16.64
CA ALA A 62 -12.01 17.22 -15.91
C ALA A 62 -12.04 15.74 -15.49
N ARG A 63 -11.48 14.85 -16.33
CA ARG A 63 -11.35 13.43 -16.01
C ARG A 63 -10.34 13.18 -14.88
N ILE A 64 -9.22 13.91 -14.87
CA ILE A 64 -8.23 13.86 -13.79
C ILE A 64 -8.82 14.42 -12.49
N ASP A 65 -9.49 15.57 -12.54
CA ASP A 65 -10.13 16.20 -11.38
C ASP A 65 -11.20 15.29 -10.76
N ALA A 66 -11.96 14.57 -11.61
CA ALA A 66 -12.93 13.57 -11.14
C ALA A 66 -12.23 12.38 -10.45
N LEU A 67 -11.13 11.86 -11.00
CA LEU A 67 -10.36 10.79 -10.36
C LEU A 67 -9.68 11.26 -9.06
N ASP A 68 -9.28 12.52 -8.97
CA ASP A 68 -8.74 13.13 -7.75
C ASP A 68 -9.81 13.25 -6.66
N HIS A 69 -10.99 13.75 -7.02
CA HIS A 69 -12.13 13.79 -6.08
C HIS A 69 -12.55 12.39 -5.63
N LEU A 70 -12.58 11.43 -6.55
CA LEU A 70 -12.86 10.03 -6.22
C LEU A 70 -11.82 9.45 -5.25
N GLU A 71 -10.54 9.75 -5.44
CA GLU A 71 -9.46 9.31 -4.54
C GLU A 71 -9.66 9.84 -3.12
N MET A 72 -9.99 11.14 -2.98
CA MET A 72 -10.29 11.75 -1.68
C MET A 72 -11.47 11.07 -0.97
N LEU A 73 -12.54 10.73 -1.69
CA LEU A 73 -13.69 10.01 -1.11
C LEU A 73 -13.28 8.60 -0.63
N ILE A 74 -12.39 7.94 -1.35
CA ILE A 74 -11.93 6.57 -1.10
C ILE A 74 -10.95 6.48 0.09
N GLU A 75 -10.37 7.59 0.54
CA GLU A 75 -9.64 7.64 1.81
C GLU A 75 -10.49 7.14 2.99
N GLN A 76 -11.83 7.25 2.88
CA GLN A 76 -12.76 6.58 3.79
C GLN A 76 -12.89 5.09 3.42
N ILE A 77 -12.53 4.22 4.38
CA ILE A 77 -12.52 2.76 4.18
C ILE A 77 -13.88 2.19 3.74
N ASP A 78 -14.98 2.79 4.20
CA ASP A 78 -16.34 2.38 3.80
C ASP A 78 -16.61 2.67 2.32
N ASN A 79 -16.11 3.79 1.80
CA ASN A 79 -16.20 4.15 0.38
C ASN A 79 -15.29 3.26 -0.46
N ALA A 80 -14.06 2.98 -0.01
CA ALA A 80 -13.17 2.01 -0.66
C ALA A 80 -13.86 0.63 -0.80
N ASN A 81 -14.53 0.16 0.25
CA ASN A 81 -15.28 -1.10 0.22
C ASN A 81 -16.53 -1.06 -0.66
N ASN A 82 -17.09 0.13 -0.93
CA ASN A 82 -18.20 0.29 -1.84
C ASN A 82 -17.80 0.19 -3.32
N LEU A 83 -16.51 0.29 -3.68
CA LEU A 83 -16.06 0.13 -5.07
C LEU A 83 -16.56 -1.17 -5.71
N GLU A 84 -16.56 -2.27 -4.95
CA GLU A 84 -17.10 -3.56 -5.40
C GLU A 84 -18.61 -3.48 -5.66
N LYS A 85 -19.38 -2.98 -4.68
CA LYS A 85 -20.84 -2.86 -4.79
C LYS A 85 -21.27 -1.90 -5.90
N LEU A 86 -20.46 -0.89 -6.15
CA LEU A 86 -20.66 0.12 -7.18
C LEU A 86 -20.08 -0.30 -8.54
N GLN A 87 -19.46 -1.48 -8.63
CA GLN A 87 -18.88 -2.05 -9.86
C GLN A 87 -17.80 -1.16 -10.49
N MET A 88 -16.96 -0.55 -9.65
CA MET A 88 -15.95 0.44 -10.04
C MET A 88 -14.55 -0.14 -10.28
N TRP A 89 -14.27 -1.39 -9.88
CA TRP A 89 -12.97 -2.01 -10.15
C TRP A 89 -12.70 -2.21 -11.64
N THR A 90 -13.68 -2.72 -12.39
CA THR A 90 -13.56 -2.90 -13.85
C THR A 90 -13.23 -1.59 -14.59
N PRO A 91 -13.94 -0.47 -14.38
CA PRO A 91 -13.59 0.78 -15.06
C PRO A 91 -12.24 1.36 -14.60
N LEU A 92 -11.86 1.22 -13.33
CA LEU A 92 -10.52 1.61 -12.85
C LEU A 92 -9.41 0.78 -13.51
N GLN A 93 -9.59 -0.54 -13.60
CA GLN A 93 -8.68 -1.45 -14.30
C GLN A 93 -8.54 -1.04 -15.78
N LYS A 94 -9.67 -0.76 -16.45
CA LYS A 94 -9.66 -0.31 -17.84
C LYS A 94 -8.91 1.01 -18.02
N LEU A 95 -9.04 1.96 -17.08
CA LEU A 95 -8.31 3.23 -17.14
C LEU A 95 -6.79 3.00 -17.08
N ILE A 96 -6.28 2.16 -16.19
CA ILE A 96 -4.83 1.90 -16.12
C ILE A 96 -4.31 1.14 -17.35
N GLU A 97 -5.13 0.29 -17.95
CA GLU A 97 -4.77 -0.44 -19.17
C GLU A 97 -4.74 0.47 -20.40
N SER A 98 -5.84 1.21 -20.64
CA SER A 98 -6.13 1.80 -21.95
C SER A 98 -6.28 3.32 -21.96
N ALA A 99 -6.16 4.04 -20.83
CA ALA A 99 -6.24 5.50 -20.87
C ALA A 99 -5.15 6.10 -21.78
N PRO A 100 -5.46 7.21 -22.50
CA PRO A 100 -4.58 7.74 -23.53
C PRO A 100 -3.31 8.39 -22.99
N THR A 101 -3.33 8.89 -21.75
CA THR A 101 -2.22 9.65 -21.16
C THR A 101 -1.65 9.00 -19.90
N PRO A 102 -0.34 9.13 -19.65
CA PRO A 102 0.29 8.67 -18.41
C PRO A 102 -0.33 9.26 -17.13
N GLU A 103 -0.83 10.49 -17.21
CA GLU A 103 -1.45 11.24 -16.11
C GLU A 103 -2.77 10.59 -15.67
N LEU A 104 -3.64 10.23 -16.61
CA LEU A 104 -4.88 9.51 -16.30
C LEU A 104 -4.59 8.12 -15.69
N LYS A 105 -3.61 7.40 -16.23
CA LYS A 105 -3.18 6.11 -15.67
C LYS A 105 -2.65 6.28 -14.25
N MET A 106 -1.83 7.31 -14.02
CA MET A 106 -1.26 7.62 -12.72
C MET A 106 -2.33 7.94 -11.68
N GLN A 107 -3.34 8.74 -12.05
CA GLN A 107 -4.44 9.09 -11.16
C GLN A 107 -5.33 7.88 -10.85
N ALA A 108 -5.64 7.04 -11.84
CA ALA A 108 -6.38 5.78 -11.61
C ALA A 108 -5.58 4.80 -10.71
N LEU A 109 -4.27 4.67 -10.90
CA LEU A 109 -3.39 3.90 -10.00
C LEU A 109 -3.41 4.45 -8.57
N TRP A 110 -3.53 5.77 -8.41
CA TRP A 110 -3.65 6.39 -7.09
C TRP A 110 -4.96 6.00 -6.42
N VAL A 111 -6.10 6.16 -7.10
CA VAL A 111 -7.41 5.70 -6.62
C VAL A 111 -7.37 4.23 -6.17
N ILE A 112 -6.85 3.35 -7.04
CA ILE A 112 -6.70 1.92 -6.75
C ILE A 112 -5.82 1.72 -5.52
N GLY A 113 -4.65 2.36 -5.47
CA GLY A 113 -3.71 2.20 -4.37
C GLY A 113 -4.33 2.60 -3.03
N THR A 114 -4.99 3.75 -2.97
CA THR A 114 -5.63 4.27 -1.75
C THR A 114 -6.68 3.29 -1.23
N ALA A 115 -7.51 2.73 -2.11
CA ALA A 115 -8.53 1.75 -1.73
C ALA A 115 -7.95 0.46 -1.10
N LEU A 116 -6.76 0.05 -1.51
CA LEU A 116 -6.13 -1.22 -1.11
C LEU A 116 -5.36 -1.13 0.21
N GLN A 117 -4.95 0.06 0.63
CA GLN A 117 -4.07 0.24 1.78
C GLN A 117 -4.70 -0.28 3.06
N ASN A 118 -4.09 -1.32 3.65
CA ASN A 118 -4.55 -1.96 4.89
C ASN A 118 -6.04 -2.39 4.84
N ASN A 119 -6.55 -2.75 3.65
CA ASN A 119 -7.96 -3.07 3.45
C ASN A 119 -8.14 -4.44 2.76
N PRO A 120 -8.21 -5.54 3.54
CA PRO A 120 -8.32 -6.89 2.97
C PRO A 120 -9.54 -7.12 2.08
N ALA A 121 -10.67 -6.45 2.34
CA ALA A 121 -11.87 -6.58 1.52
C ALA A 121 -11.67 -6.00 0.12
N ALA A 122 -11.10 -4.80 0.03
CA ALA A 122 -10.73 -4.20 -1.26
C ALA A 122 -9.60 -4.97 -1.95
N GLN A 123 -8.60 -5.46 -1.19
CA GLN A 123 -7.54 -6.31 -1.72
C GLN A 123 -8.10 -7.56 -2.41
N ASP A 124 -9.00 -8.29 -1.76
CA ASP A 124 -9.59 -9.51 -2.31
C ASP A 124 -10.48 -9.22 -3.53
N ALA A 125 -11.31 -8.18 -3.44
CA ALA A 125 -12.16 -7.76 -4.55
C ALA A 125 -11.30 -7.42 -5.77
N TYR A 126 -10.32 -6.54 -5.64
CA TYR A 126 -9.48 -6.13 -6.76
C TYR A 126 -8.57 -7.25 -7.26
N PHE A 127 -8.02 -8.09 -6.37
CA PHE A 127 -7.20 -9.25 -6.76
C PHE A 127 -7.96 -10.22 -7.68
N SER A 128 -9.29 -10.34 -7.51
CA SER A 128 -10.14 -11.18 -8.36
C SER A 128 -10.20 -10.72 -9.83
N HIS A 129 -9.80 -9.48 -10.12
CA HIS A 129 -9.69 -8.94 -11.49
C HIS A 129 -8.34 -9.23 -12.17
N ASP A 130 -7.47 -10.03 -11.54
CA ASP A 130 -6.12 -10.35 -12.00
C ASP A 130 -5.26 -9.11 -12.37
N PRO A 131 -5.06 -8.16 -11.44
CA PRO A 131 -4.43 -6.87 -11.76
C PRO A 131 -2.90 -6.96 -11.89
N LEU A 132 -2.27 -8.03 -11.40
CA LEU A 132 -0.82 -8.14 -11.27
C LEU A 132 -0.04 -8.01 -12.59
N PRO A 133 -0.44 -8.64 -13.71
CA PRO A 133 0.26 -8.46 -14.99
C PRO A 133 0.32 -6.99 -15.42
N VAL A 134 -0.75 -6.23 -15.20
CA VAL A 134 -0.83 -4.81 -15.55
C VAL A 134 -0.02 -3.96 -14.57
N LEU A 135 -0.22 -4.14 -13.25
CA LEU A 135 0.46 -3.35 -12.22
C LEU A 135 1.98 -3.51 -12.29
N THR A 136 2.47 -4.74 -12.46
CA THR A 136 3.91 -5.00 -12.52
C THR A 136 4.53 -4.47 -13.82
N ASN A 137 3.78 -4.42 -14.92
CA ASN A 137 4.27 -3.88 -16.18
C ASN A 137 4.63 -2.38 -16.09
N PHE A 138 3.98 -1.62 -15.19
CA PHE A 138 4.35 -0.23 -14.95
C PHE A 138 5.74 -0.06 -14.33
N LEU A 139 6.30 -1.09 -13.67
CA LEU A 139 7.60 -0.97 -12.99
C LEU A 139 8.78 -0.81 -13.95
N THR A 140 8.61 -1.19 -15.22
CA THR A 140 9.64 -1.03 -16.24
C THR A 140 9.57 0.37 -16.84
N PRO A 141 10.66 1.17 -16.80
CA PRO A 141 10.72 2.46 -17.49
C PRO A 141 10.41 2.30 -18.97
N SER A 142 9.58 3.20 -19.51
CA SER A 142 9.26 3.25 -20.94
C SER A 142 8.97 4.69 -21.37
N PRO A 143 8.99 5.00 -22.67
CA PRO A 143 8.63 6.34 -23.17
C PRO A 143 7.21 6.78 -22.80
N PHE A 144 6.35 5.86 -22.39
CA PHE A 144 4.96 6.09 -22.03
C PHE A 144 4.70 5.96 -20.52
N SER A 145 5.74 6.02 -19.69
CA SER A 145 5.66 5.88 -18.23
C SER A 145 6.54 6.91 -17.52
N THR A 146 5.96 7.72 -16.64
CA THR A 146 6.68 8.71 -15.81
C THR A 146 7.10 8.11 -14.47
N SER A 147 8.08 8.68 -13.78
CA SER A 147 8.48 8.18 -12.44
C SER A 147 7.34 8.29 -11.42
N GLN A 148 6.43 9.24 -11.60
CA GLN A 148 5.20 9.38 -10.83
C GLN A 148 4.25 8.20 -11.09
N THR A 149 4.00 7.82 -12.34
CA THR A 149 3.18 6.64 -12.68
C THR A 149 3.77 5.37 -12.07
N ARG A 150 5.10 5.16 -12.20
CA ARG A 150 5.78 3.99 -11.59
C ARG A 150 5.70 4.01 -10.07
N SER A 151 5.85 5.17 -9.43
CA SER A 151 5.68 5.33 -7.99
C SER A 151 4.26 4.98 -7.53
N LYS A 152 3.22 5.39 -8.27
CA LYS A 152 1.83 5.03 -7.97
C LYS A 152 1.53 3.56 -8.22
N ALA A 153 2.15 2.93 -9.22
CA ALA A 153 2.08 1.48 -9.41
C ALA A 153 2.69 0.72 -8.23
N ILE A 154 3.86 1.13 -7.73
CA ILE A 154 4.45 0.54 -6.51
C ILE A 154 3.55 0.78 -5.29
N TYR A 155 2.92 1.95 -5.19
CA TYR A 155 1.96 2.24 -4.13
C TYR A 155 0.75 1.29 -4.17
N ALA A 156 0.16 1.07 -5.34
CA ALA A 156 -0.93 0.11 -5.52
C ALA A 156 -0.49 -1.33 -5.24
N LEU A 157 0.69 -1.75 -5.70
CA LEU A 157 1.28 -3.05 -5.37
C LEU A 157 1.52 -3.19 -3.86
N SER A 158 2.00 -2.14 -3.20
CA SER A 158 2.17 -2.12 -1.74
C SER A 158 0.85 -2.35 -1.02
N GLY A 159 -0.22 -1.66 -1.43
CA GLY A 159 -1.56 -1.87 -0.87
C GLY A 159 -2.08 -3.29 -1.12
N LEU A 160 -1.85 -3.83 -2.31
CA LEU A 160 -2.32 -5.16 -2.70
C LEU A 160 -1.60 -6.30 -1.96
N LEU A 161 -0.29 -6.20 -1.80
CA LEU A 161 0.59 -7.30 -1.37
C LEU A 161 0.78 -7.38 0.15
N LYS A 162 0.76 -6.24 0.85
CA LYS A 162 0.97 -6.22 2.31
C LYS A 162 -0.15 -6.97 3.02
N HIS A 163 0.26 -7.89 3.91
CA HIS A 163 -0.66 -8.78 4.65
C HIS A 163 -1.60 -9.59 3.73
N ASN A 164 -1.13 -9.92 2.52
CA ASN A 164 -1.87 -10.67 1.51
C ASN A 164 -0.96 -11.71 0.82
N ALA A 165 -0.64 -12.78 1.53
CA ALA A 165 0.19 -13.88 1.07
C ALA A 165 -0.26 -14.47 -0.30
N PRO A 166 -1.56 -14.68 -0.59
CA PRO A 166 -2.00 -15.13 -1.91
C PRO A 166 -1.54 -14.22 -3.06
N ALA A 167 -1.61 -12.89 -2.87
CA ALA A 167 -1.14 -11.94 -3.89
C ALA A 167 0.39 -11.94 -4.02
N VAL A 168 1.12 -12.14 -2.91
CA VAL A 168 2.59 -12.26 -2.91
C VAL A 168 3.04 -13.52 -3.64
N GLU A 169 2.39 -14.66 -3.40
CA GLU A 169 2.66 -15.91 -4.11
C GLU A 169 2.45 -15.75 -5.63
N ALA A 170 1.39 -15.04 -6.01
CA ALA A 170 1.03 -14.79 -7.41
C ALA A 170 2.04 -13.92 -8.18
N LEU A 171 2.97 -13.22 -7.51
CA LEU A 171 4.09 -12.54 -8.18
C LEU A 171 5.01 -13.51 -8.93
N SER A 172 5.06 -14.77 -8.50
CA SER A 172 5.91 -15.81 -9.09
C SER A 172 5.34 -16.43 -10.36
N ARG A 173 4.11 -16.07 -10.76
CA ARG A 173 3.51 -16.57 -12.01
C ARG A 173 4.28 -16.04 -13.21
N SER A 174 4.45 -16.88 -14.23
CA SER A 174 5.25 -16.59 -15.43
C SER A 174 4.70 -15.47 -16.32
N ASP A 175 3.40 -15.21 -16.26
CA ASP A 175 2.73 -14.09 -16.93
C ASP A 175 2.91 -12.76 -16.18
N VAL A 176 3.25 -12.81 -14.89
CA VAL A 176 3.48 -11.62 -14.05
C VAL A 176 4.98 -11.23 -14.04
N ASN A 177 5.87 -12.19 -13.76
CA ASN A 177 7.31 -11.95 -13.51
C ASN A 177 7.53 -10.83 -12.48
N GLY A 178 6.73 -10.86 -11.41
CA GLY A 178 6.60 -9.72 -10.48
C GLY A 178 7.87 -9.48 -9.67
N TRP A 179 8.54 -10.56 -9.25
CA TRP A 179 9.79 -10.47 -8.50
C TRP A 179 10.95 -9.92 -9.34
N GLU A 180 11.06 -10.33 -10.60
CA GLU A 180 12.05 -9.81 -11.54
C GLU A 180 11.82 -8.32 -11.80
N ARG A 181 10.57 -7.89 -11.97
CA ARG A 181 10.21 -6.48 -12.19
C ARG A 181 10.49 -5.62 -10.96
N LEU A 182 10.23 -6.14 -9.75
CA LEU A 182 10.60 -5.47 -8.49
C LEU A 182 12.12 -5.37 -8.32
N ARG A 183 12.87 -6.41 -8.72
CA ARG A 183 14.33 -6.39 -8.74
C ARG A 183 14.87 -5.32 -9.69
N GLU A 184 14.32 -5.23 -10.90
CA GLU A 184 14.70 -4.22 -11.90
C GLU A 184 14.39 -2.80 -11.41
N ALA A 185 13.27 -2.62 -10.69
CA ALA A 185 12.91 -1.32 -10.11
C ALA A 185 13.91 -0.81 -9.05
N LEU A 186 14.78 -1.66 -8.48
CA LEU A 186 15.89 -1.23 -7.64
C LEU A 186 16.96 -0.44 -8.41
N GLN A 187 16.95 -0.51 -9.74
CA GLN A 187 17.85 0.20 -10.64
C GLN A 187 17.13 1.29 -11.46
N ASP A 188 15.91 1.65 -11.09
CA ASP A 188 15.11 2.65 -11.81
C ASP A 188 15.86 3.98 -11.99
N PRO A 189 15.73 4.72 -13.10
CA PRO A 189 16.38 6.03 -13.25
C PRO A 189 16.06 7.05 -12.14
N ASP A 190 14.89 6.90 -11.49
CA ASP A 190 14.40 7.76 -10.41
C ASP A 190 14.65 7.13 -9.02
N LEU A 191 15.39 7.85 -8.16
CA LEU A 191 15.68 7.40 -6.79
C LEU A 191 14.41 7.22 -5.94
N GLY A 192 13.38 8.03 -6.16
CA GLY A 192 12.10 7.92 -5.46
C GLY A 192 11.38 6.62 -5.78
N VAL A 193 11.54 6.07 -6.99
CA VAL A 193 11.02 4.75 -7.38
C VAL A 193 11.86 3.65 -6.74
N ARG A 194 13.20 3.73 -6.81
CA ARG A 194 14.12 2.76 -6.17
C ARG A 194 13.81 2.57 -4.68
N ARG A 195 13.66 3.69 -3.96
CA ARG A 195 13.33 3.68 -2.53
C ARG A 195 12.00 3.00 -2.22
N LYS A 196 10.97 3.23 -3.06
CA LYS A 196 9.65 2.59 -2.89
C LYS A 196 9.70 1.10 -3.17
N ALA A 197 10.43 0.67 -4.19
CA ALA A 197 10.64 -0.75 -4.49
C ALA A 197 11.34 -1.46 -3.33
N LEU A 198 12.42 -0.87 -2.82
CA LEU A 198 13.17 -1.40 -1.67
C LEU A 198 12.32 -1.44 -0.39
N PHE A 199 11.55 -0.38 -0.12
CA PHE A 199 10.64 -0.32 1.02
C PHE A 199 9.54 -1.39 0.93
N LEU A 200 8.99 -1.63 -0.27
CA LEU A 200 8.02 -2.70 -0.48
C LEU A 200 8.63 -4.07 -0.18
N LEU A 201 9.78 -4.39 -0.78
CA LEU A 201 10.50 -5.65 -0.53
C LEU A 201 10.81 -5.85 0.96
N SER A 202 11.26 -4.80 1.64
CA SER A 202 11.52 -4.81 3.08
C SER A 202 10.24 -5.10 3.87
N THR A 203 9.14 -4.43 3.55
CA THR A 203 7.87 -4.63 4.26
C THR A 203 7.32 -6.04 4.09
N LEU A 204 7.43 -6.63 2.89
CA LEU A 204 6.94 -7.99 2.66
C LEU A 204 7.72 -9.06 3.43
N LEU A 205 8.97 -8.76 3.80
CA LEU A 205 9.86 -9.65 4.52
C LEU A 205 9.62 -9.65 6.04
N ILE A 206 8.95 -8.62 6.59
CA ILE A 206 8.67 -8.52 8.03
C ILE A 206 7.79 -9.70 8.46
N PRO A 207 8.24 -10.56 9.39
CA PRO A 207 7.43 -11.66 9.89
C PRO A 207 6.15 -11.15 10.55
N SER A 208 5.02 -11.81 10.26
CA SER A 208 3.79 -11.57 11.01
C SER A 208 4.00 -11.98 12.47
N SER A 209 3.71 -11.10 13.41
CA SER A 209 3.62 -11.46 14.82
C SER A 209 2.38 -12.33 15.02
N ASP A 210 2.59 -13.53 15.56
CA ASP A 210 1.51 -14.47 15.87
C ASP A 210 0.48 -13.80 16.82
N PRO A 211 -0.81 -13.69 16.43
CA PRO A 211 -1.85 -13.16 17.31
C PRO A 211 -2.14 -14.06 18.52
N SER A 212 -1.51 -15.26 18.59
CA SER A 212 -1.59 -16.19 19.71
C SER A 212 -0.93 -15.68 21.01
N SER A 213 -0.21 -14.55 20.94
CA SER A 213 0.32 -13.84 22.11
C SER A 213 -0.64 -12.83 22.75
N SER A 214 -1.78 -12.53 22.11
CA SER A 214 -2.82 -11.67 22.67
C SER A 214 -4.06 -12.49 23.06
N SER A 215 -4.13 -12.86 24.35
CA SER A 215 -5.35 -13.37 24.96
C SER A 215 -6.42 -12.27 25.02
N ALA A 216 -7.22 -12.14 23.95
CA ALA A 216 -8.41 -11.31 23.94
C ALA A 216 -9.64 -12.19 23.71
N SER A 217 -10.31 -12.52 24.82
CA SER A 217 -11.65 -13.10 24.84
C SER A 217 -12.63 -12.08 24.27
N SER A 218 -13.18 -12.30 23.08
CA SER A 218 -14.36 -11.57 22.62
C SER A 218 -15.36 -12.49 21.93
N SER A 219 -16.61 -12.30 22.34
CA SER A 219 -17.81 -13.06 21.99
C SER A 219 -18.13 -13.01 20.49
N LEU A 220 -18.71 -14.11 19.98
CA LEU A 220 -19.29 -14.27 18.65
C LEU A 220 -20.37 -13.20 18.33
N SER A 221 -19.97 -12.06 17.80
CA SER A 221 -20.83 -11.22 16.94
C SER A 221 -20.13 -11.06 15.60
N GLN A 222 -20.77 -11.52 14.52
CA GLN A 222 -20.21 -11.40 13.18
C GLN A 222 -20.00 -9.91 12.84
N PRO A 223 -18.82 -9.53 12.31
CA PRO A 223 -18.57 -8.14 11.91
C PRO A 223 -19.54 -7.71 10.81
N ILE A 224 -20.14 -6.52 10.96
CA ILE A 224 -21.03 -5.89 9.96
C ILE A 224 -20.24 -5.44 8.71
N HIS A 225 -18.91 -5.33 8.81
CA HIS A 225 -17.98 -5.04 7.72
C HIS A 225 -16.78 -5.99 7.79
N ALA A 226 -16.29 -6.45 6.63
CA ALA A 226 -15.08 -7.26 6.52
C ALA A 226 -13.85 -6.43 6.90
N ASN A 227 -13.51 -6.43 8.19
CA ASN A 227 -12.28 -5.86 8.71
C ASN A 227 -11.15 -6.90 8.65
N SER A 228 -9.91 -6.49 8.96
CA SER A 228 -8.74 -7.38 8.92
C SER A 228 -8.89 -8.65 9.77
N HIS A 229 -9.74 -8.61 10.81
CA HIS A 229 -10.07 -9.78 11.62
C HIS A 229 -10.92 -10.81 10.84
N ALA A 230 -11.92 -10.38 10.07
CA ALA A 230 -12.72 -11.28 9.23
C ALA A 230 -11.86 -11.99 8.16
N ALA A 231 -10.93 -11.27 7.54
CA ALA A 231 -10.00 -11.86 6.57
C ALA A 231 -9.03 -12.87 7.23
N ALA A 232 -8.51 -12.54 8.42
CA ALA A 232 -7.65 -13.45 9.18
C ALA A 232 -8.39 -14.73 9.63
N LEU A 233 -9.68 -14.62 9.97
CA LEU A 233 -10.51 -15.79 10.28
C LEU A 233 -10.73 -16.69 9.06
N ALA A 234 -10.87 -16.11 7.87
CA ALA A 234 -11.05 -16.86 6.62
C ALA A 234 -9.76 -17.56 6.15
N ASN A 235 -8.61 -16.90 6.30
CA ASN A 235 -7.31 -17.46 5.98
C ASN A 235 -6.26 -17.02 7.03
N PRO A 236 -5.98 -17.85 8.04
CA PRO A 236 -5.04 -17.51 9.12
C PRO A 236 -3.61 -17.23 8.66
N SER A 237 -3.16 -17.84 7.56
CA SER A 237 -1.82 -17.59 6.99
C SER A 237 -1.79 -16.43 5.99
N ARG A 238 -2.90 -15.72 5.78
CA ARG A 238 -2.97 -14.59 4.84
C ARG A 238 -1.92 -13.53 5.13
N THR A 239 -1.62 -13.27 6.39
CA THR A 239 -0.68 -12.22 6.77
C THR A 239 0.78 -12.66 6.62
N ASP A 240 1.06 -13.95 6.46
CA ASP A 240 2.42 -14.49 6.28
C ASP A 240 2.98 -14.19 4.88
N THR A 241 3.42 -12.94 4.68
CA THR A 241 4.11 -12.53 3.46
C THR A 241 5.61 -12.80 3.51
N SER A 242 6.18 -13.02 4.70
CA SER A 242 7.64 -13.12 4.88
C SER A 242 8.18 -14.43 4.33
N SER A 243 7.47 -15.54 4.53
CA SER A 243 7.86 -16.86 4.00
C SER A 243 8.01 -16.88 2.47
N PRO A 244 6.99 -16.50 1.65
CA PRO A 244 7.14 -16.45 0.21
C PRO A 244 8.16 -15.39 -0.25
N SER A 245 8.24 -14.25 0.45
CA SER A 245 9.22 -13.19 0.13
C SER A 245 10.66 -13.64 0.37
N LEU A 246 10.93 -14.33 1.47
CA LEU A 246 12.26 -14.84 1.80
C LEU A 246 12.75 -15.83 0.73
N SER A 247 11.87 -16.73 0.29
CA SER A 247 12.16 -17.66 -0.82
C SER A 247 12.49 -16.90 -2.11
N ALA A 248 11.66 -15.89 -2.44
CA ALA A 248 11.82 -15.10 -3.64
C ALA A 248 13.11 -14.28 -3.67
N LEU A 249 13.54 -13.76 -2.52
CA LEU A 249 14.78 -12.99 -2.39
C LEU A 249 16.01 -13.75 -2.93
N SER A 250 16.04 -15.06 -2.68
CA SER A 250 17.10 -15.95 -3.13
C SER A 250 16.91 -16.43 -4.58
N THR A 251 15.68 -16.81 -4.94
CA THR A 251 15.35 -17.47 -6.22
C THR A 251 15.43 -16.49 -7.39
N HIS A 252 14.97 -15.26 -7.20
CA HIS A 252 14.91 -14.25 -8.27
C HIS A 252 16.11 -13.30 -8.27
N GLY A 253 17.11 -13.53 -7.40
CA GLY A 253 18.32 -12.71 -7.33
C GLY A 253 18.08 -11.29 -6.82
N ILE A 254 17.06 -11.09 -5.97
CA ILE A 254 16.74 -9.78 -5.38
C ILE A 254 17.81 -9.40 -4.36
N LEU A 255 18.22 -10.33 -3.49
CA LEU A 255 19.22 -10.04 -2.46
C LEU A 255 20.56 -9.56 -3.07
N PRO A 256 21.15 -10.25 -4.07
CA PRO A 256 22.30 -9.72 -4.80
C PRO A 256 22.08 -8.33 -5.41
N ALA A 257 20.88 -8.05 -5.94
CA ALA A 257 20.56 -6.76 -6.54
C ALA A 257 20.52 -5.64 -5.49
N VAL A 258 19.95 -5.88 -4.30
CA VAL A 258 19.96 -4.94 -3.17
C VAL A 258 21.40 -4.67 -2.73
N ILE A 259 22.21 -5.72 -2.54
CA ILE A 259 23.62 -5.57 -2.14
C ILE A 259 24.41 -4.79 -3.21
N SER A 260 24.20 -5.09 -4.48
CA SER A 260 24.84 -4.34 -5.57
C SER A 260 24.40 -2.87 -5.57
N ALA A 261 23.12 -2.58 -5.34
CA ALA A 261 22.61 -1.21 -5.30
C ALA A 261 23.17 -0.39 -4.12
N LEU A 262 23.50 -1.05 -3.00
CA LEU A 262 24.16 -0.43 -1.85
C LEU A 262 25.65 -0.22 -2.07
N THR A 263 26.34 -1.26 -2.53
CA THR A 263 27.82 -1.28 -2.61
C THR A 263 28.38 -0.66 -3.88
N SER A 264 27.56 -0.53 -4.93
CA SER A 264 27.94 0.03 -6.22
C SER A 264 26.73 0.71 -6.87
N PRO A 265 26.24 1.82 -6.29
CA PRO A 265 25.03 2.48 -6.76
C PRO A 265 25.21 2.98 -8.20
N VAL A 266 24.24 2.65 -9.06
CA VAL A 266 24.18 3.18 -10.43
C VAL A 266 23.79 4.66 -10.35
N PRO A 267 24.39 5.55 -11.16
CA PRO A 267 23.96 6.95 -11.26
C PRO A 267 22.45 7.08 -11.50
N SER A 268 21.87 8.19 -11.06
CA SER A 268 20.44 8.47 -11.19
C SER A 268 20.22 9.84 -11.84
N GLY A 269 18.97 10.14 -12.20
CA GLY A 269 18.61 11.35 -12.93
C GLY A 269 18.52 11.15 -14.45
N PRO A 270 17.95 12.12 -15.19
CA PRO A 270 17.71 12.01 -16.63
C PRO A 270 18.96 11.66 -17.45
N ASP A 271 20.13 12.12 -17.00
CA ASP A 271 21.42 11.92 -17.68
C ASP A 271 22.45 11.19 -16.79
N GLY A 272 22.02 10.59 -15.67
CA GLY A 272 22.94 10.03 -14.67
C GLY A 272 23.74 11.10 -13.92
N ASP A 273 23.18 12.30 -13.84
CA ASP A 273 23.77 13.53 -13.32
C ASP A 273 23.69 13.67 -11.80
N VAL A 274 22.95 12.78 -11.13
CA VAL A 274 22.93 12.66 -9.67
C VAL A 274 23.91 11.54 -9.26
N PRO A 275 25.16 11.91 -8.90
CA PRO A 275 26.15 10.94 -8.48
C PRO A 275 25.94 10.57 -7.02
N GLY A 276 26.28 9.33 -6.69
CA GLY A 276 26.57 8.93 -5.33
C GLY A 276 25.42 8.23 -4.59
N PRO A 277 25.72 7.79 -3.36
CA PRO A 277 24.78 7.04 -2.54
C PRO A 277 23.57 7.91 -2.14
N ASP A 278 22.39 7.30 -2.13
CA ASP A 278 21.17 7.90 -1.57
C ASP A 278 21.03 7.44 -0.12
N PRO A 279 21.23 8.30 0.90
CA PRO A 279 21.21 7.90 2.31
C PRO A 279 19.91 7.22 2.72
N ASP A 280 18.78 7.65 2.15
CA ASP A 280 17.46 7.10 2.44
C ASP A 280 17.30 5.69 1.82
N PHE A 281 17.94 5.43 0.68
CA PHE A 281 18.05 4.08 0.11
C PHE A 281 18.98 3.19 0.94
N GLU A 282 20.12 3.72 1.42
CA GLU A 282 21.03 2.98 2.30
C GLU A 282 20.32 2.52 3.58
N GLU A 283 19.67 3.44 4.29
CA GLU A 283 18.91 3.15 5.51
C GLU A 283 17.89 2.02 5.28
N LYS A 284 17.11 2.10 4.20
CA LYS A 284 16.11 1.08 3.83
C LYS A 284 16.75 -0.25 3.45
N GLY A 285 17.90 -0.21 2.79
CA GLY A 285 18.65 -1.39 2.38
C GLY A 285 19.20 -2.13 3.60
N LEU A 286 19.80 -1.40 4.54
CA LEU A 286 20.25 -1.95 5.81
C LEU A 286 19.10 -2.52 6.63
N ALA A 287 17.96 -1.84 6.67
CA ALA A 287 16.77 -2.36 7.33
C ALA A 287 16.32 -3.70 6.73
N LEU A 288 16.31 -3.83 5.39
CA LEU A 288 16.01 -5.09 4.71
C LEU A 288 17.03 -6.18 5.06
N LEU A 289 18.34 -5.87 4.99
CA LEU A 289 19.40 -6.83 5.30
C LEU A 289 19.35 -7.28 6.76
N ARG A 290 19.01 -6.38 7.69
CA ARG A 290 18.80 -6.68 9.10
C ARG A 290 17.64 -7.66 9.28
N THR A 291 16.46 -7.35 8.77
CA THR A 291 15.28 -8.23 8.88
C THR A 291 15.57 -9.57 8.21
N TYR A 292 16.19 -9.58 7.04
CA TYR A 292 16.63 -10.80 6.36
C TYR A 292 17.53 -11.67 7.25
N ALA A 293 18.61 -11.11 7.81
CA ALA A 293 19.63 -11.87 8.52
C ALA A 293 19.24 -12.24 9.96
N LEU A 294 18.57 -11.33 10.67
CA LEU A 294 18.30 -11.44 12.10
C LEU A 294 16.90 -11.97 12.42
N GLU A 295 15.89 -11.56 11.65
CA GLU A 295 14.50 -11.96 11.91
C GLU A 295 14.11 -13.20 11.09
N CYS A 296 14.53 -13.26 9.82
CA CYS A 296 14.22 -14.38 8.93
C CYS A 296 15.28 -15.49 8.92
N ASN A 297 16.40 -15.32 9.65
CA ASN A 297 17.54 -16.24 9.63
C ASN A 297 18.09 -16.54 8.22
N GLY A 298 18.01 -15.56 7.33
CA GLY A 298 18.57 -15.63 5.99
C GLY A 298 20.10 -15.81 5.99
N GLN A 299 20.62 -16.45 4.95
CA GLN A 299 22.04 -16.75 4.81
C GLN A 299 22.63 -16.06 3.59
N PHE A 300 23.69 -15.29 3.82
CA PHE A 300 24.48 -14.68 2.76
C PHE A 300 25.45 -15.68 2.13
N LYS A 301 25.59 -15.61 0.81
CA LYS A 301 26.63 -16.32 0.05
C LYS A 301 27.99 -15.65 0.26
N ASP A 302 29.08 -16.38 0.01
CA ASP A 302 30.44 -15.86 0.27
C ASP A 302 30.74 -14.55 -0.49
N GLY A 303 30.36 -14.45 -1.76
CA GLY A 303 30.53 -13.21 -2.53
C GLY A 303 29.69 -12.03 -2.01
N GLU A 304 28.51 -12.31 -1.44
CA GLU A 304 27.65 -11.29 -0.82
C GLU A 304 28.26 -10.79 0.49
N LYS A 305 28.81 -11.70 1.30
CA LYS A 305 29.54 -11.38 2.52
C LYS A 305 30.77 -10.53 2.25
N GLU A 306 31.57 -10.90 1.26
CA GLU A 306 32.77 -10.13 0.87
C GLU A 306 32.42 -8.71 0.42
N ALA A 307 31.37 -8.56 -0.40
CA ALA A 307 30.92 -7.26 -0.88
C ALA A 307 30.45 -6.35 0.27
N LEU A 308 29.59 -6.87 1.17
CA LEU A 308 29.08 -6.11 2.32
C LEU A 308 30.19 -5.79 3.33
N THR A 309 31.10 -6.74 3.61
CA THR A 309 32.22 -6.51 4.53
C THR A 309 33.12 -5.39 4.03
N ARG A 310 33.49 -5.43 2.74
CA ARG A 310 34.29 -4.38 2.11
C ARG A 310 33.59 -3.03 2.21
N TRP A 311 32.31 -2.98 1.87
CA TRP A 311 31.54 -1.74 1.91
C TRP A 311 31.40 -1.17 3.32
N PHE A 312 31.13 -2.00 4.33
CA PHE A 312 31.10 -1.55 5.72
C PHE A 312 32.43 -0.95 6.18
N ASP A 313 33.55 -1.56 5.80
CA ASP A 313 34.87 -1.05 6.15
C ASP A 313 35.19 0.28 5.41
N GLU A 314 34.81 0.41 4.14
CA GLU A 314 34.94 1.65 3.36
C GLU A 314 34.10 2.79 3.96
N GLU A 315 32.83 2.54 4.27
CA GLU A 315 31.93 3.53 4.85
C GLU A 315 32.36 3.95 6.26
N LYS A 316 32.89 3.01 7.05
CA LYS A 316 33.51 3.32 8.35
C LYS A 316 34.70 4.26 8.22
N VAL A 317 35.54 4.08 7.20
CA VAL A 317 36.68 4.98 6.93
C VAL A 317 36.20 6.37 6.51
N LYS A 318 35.15 6.46 5.68
CA LYS A 318 34.56 7.73 5.21
C LYS A 318 33.91 8.53 6.34
N GLU A 319 33.15 7.86 7.21
CA GLU A 319 32.43 8.51 8.32
C GLU A 319 33.39 9.08 9.38
N GLY A 320 34.60 8.51 9.50
CA GLY A 320 35.59 8.92 10.51
C GLY A 320 35.21 8.58 11.96
N GLY A 321 34.00 8.07 12.19
CA GLY A 321 33.48 7.59 13.46
C GLY A 321 33.53 6.06 13.59
N GLY A 322 33.48 5.55 14.83
CA GLY A 322 33.35 4.11 15.08
C GLY A 322 31.98 3.56 14.63
N ASN A 323 31.76 2.25 14.81
CA ASN A 323 30.52 1.57 14.38
C ASN A 323 29.21 2.25 14.87
N GLY A 324 29.25 2.99 15.98
CA GLY A 324 28.08 3.71 16.50
C GLY A 324 27.60 4.86 15.62
N ALA A 325 28.52 5.66 15.06
CA ALA A 325 28.16 6.77 14.18
C ALA A 325 27.57 6.25 12.85
N LEU A 326 28.16 5.19 12.33
CA LEU A 326 27.68 4.53 11.11
C LEU A 326 26.31 3.87 11.31
N ALA A 327 26.07 3.26 12.48
CA ALA A 327 24.77 2.71 12.82
C ALA A 327 23.69 3.81 12.90
N GLU A 328 23.99 4.94 13.55
CA GLU A 328 23.08 6.08 13.64
C GLU A 328 22.72 6.65 12.25
N ARG A 329 23.71 6.78 11.36
CA ARG A 329 23.49 7.20 9.97
C ARG A 329 22.53 6.30 9.20
N TRP A 330 22.55 4.99 9.50
CA TRP A 330 21.68 4.00 8.87
C TRP A 330 20.41 3.69 9.67
N GLY A 331 20.06 4.52 10.66
CA GLY A 331 18.85 4.34 11.45
C GLY A 331 18.82 3.05 12.28
N LEU A 332 20.01 2.50 12.59
CA LEU A 332 20.17 1.30 13.41
C LEU A 332 20.75 1.65 14.78
N SER A 333 20.37 0.89 15.79
CA SER A 333 21.14 0.87 17.04
C SER A 333 22.51 0.22 16.80
N LYS A 334 23.50 0.62 17.60
CA LYS A 334 24.84 0.01 17.54
C LYS A 334 24.79 -1.52 17.68
N GLY A 335 23.94 -2.03 18.58
CA GLY A 335 23.80 -3.48 18.81
C GLY A 335 23.21 -4.21 17.61
N GLU A 336 22.22 -3.62 16.93
CA GLU A 336 21.66 -4.19 15.69
C GLU A 336 22.69 -4.21 14.58
N PHE A 337 23.46 -3.13 14.42
CA PHE A 337 24.49 -3.07 13.40
C PHE A 337 25.63 -4.05 13.66
N ASP A 338 26.10 -4.16 14.91
CA ASP A 338 27.14 -5.12 15.29
C ASP A 338 26.64 -6.57 15.06
N SER A 339 25.38 -6.88 15.37
CA SER A 339 24.77 -8.21 15.12
C SER A 339 24.63 -8.53 13.63
N LEU A 340 24.22 -7.54 12.82
CA LEU A 340 24.16 -7.71 11.36
C LEU A 340 25.57 -7.93 10.80
N ARG A 341 26.55 -7.17 11.28
CA ARG A 341 27.95 -7.34 10.86
C ARG A 341 28.46 -8.73 11.20
N GLU A 342 28.17 -9.25 12.40
CA GLU A 342 28.52 -10.63 12.82
C GLU A 342 27.98 -11.67 11.82
N LYS A 343 26.72 -11.54 11.40
CA LYS A 343 26.10 -12.43 10.38
C LYS A 343 26.75 -12.33 9.01
N VAL A 344 27.21 -11.15 8.63
CA VAL A 344 27.89 -10.90 7.35
C VAL A 344 29.34 -11.42 7.39
N THR A 345 30.10 -11.14 8.45
CA THR A 345 31.52 -11.51 8.53
C THR A 345 31.74 -12.95 9.02
N GLY A 346 30.75 -13.57 9.66
CA GLY A 346 30.85 -14.90 10.25
C GLY A 346 31.85 -14.98 11.41
N ALA A 347 32.09 -13.86 12.10
CA ALA A 347 33.10 -13.67 13.12
C ALA A 347 32.49 -13.18 14.42
#